data_AF-A0A842SCD8-F1
#
_entry.id   AF-A0A842SCD8-F1
#
_cell.length_a   1.000
_cell.length_b   1.000
_cell.length_c   1.000
_cell.angle_alpha   90.00
_cell.angle_beta   90.00
_cell.angle_gamma   90.00
#
_symmetry.space_group_name_H-M   'P 1'
#
loop_
_entity.id
_entity.type
_entity.pdbx_description
1 polymer ?
#
loop_
_entity_poly.entity_id
_entity_poly.type
_entity_poly.pdbx_seq_one_letter_code
_entity_poly.pdbx_strand_id
1 'polypeptide(L)' 'MNRELKNKSDQELKDMLPEMEKELMKLNAQVATGTTIKSPGQIKKIKKNIARILTKLNKNTK' A
#
# COMPACT_ATOMS: atom_id res chain seq x y z
N MET A 1 -11.31 9.64 -3.96
CA MET A 1 -10.79 8.26 -4.13
C MET A 1 -9.83 8.28 -5.30
N ASN A 2 -8.58 7.78 -5.18
CA ASN A 2 -7.63 7.79 -6.31
C ASN A 2 -8.24 7.02 -7.47
N ARG A 3 -8.39 7.68 -8.63
CA ARG A 3 -8.98 7.08 -9.84
C ARG A 3 -8.17 5.88 -10.33
N GLU A 4 -6.87 5.86 -10.06
CA GLU A 4 -5.94 4.80 -10.45
C GLU A 4 -6.27 3.43 -9.86
N LEU A 5 -6.75 3.36 -8.61
CA LEU A 5 -7.14 2.08 -7.98
C LEU A 5 -8.53 1.61 -8.44
N LYS A 6 -9.36 2.50 -9.00
CA LYS A 6 -10.69 2.14 -9.53
C LYS A 6 -10.58 1.30 -10.80
N ASN A 7 -9.59 1.57 -11.65
CA ASN A 7 -9.46 0.94 -12.96
C ASN A 7 -8.74 -0.41 -12.95
N LYS A 8 -8.09 -0.78 -11.83
CA LYS A 8 -7.41 -2.08 -11.71
C LYS A 8 -8.38 -3.22 -11.45
N SER A 9 -8.10 -4.38 -12.03
CA SER A 9 -8.81 -5.63 -11.73
C SER A 9 -8.50 -6.13 -10.32
N ASP A 10 -9.35 -7.01 -9.78
CA ASP A 10 -9.14 -7.58 -8.44
C ASP A 10 -7.88 -8.44 -8.36
N GLN A 11 -7.51 -9.09 -9.47
CA GLN A 11 -6.27 -9.85 -9.54
C GLN A 11 -5.05 -8.93 -9.44
N GLU A 12 -5.01 -7.85 -10.24
CA GLU A 12 -3.92 -6.87 -10.15
C GLU A 12 -3.80 -6.23 -8.76
N LEU A 13 -4.94 -6.01 -8.09
CA LEU A 13 -4.97 -5.47 -6.74
C LEU A 13 -4.41 -6.46 -5.71
N LYS A 14 -4.73 -7.75 -5.86
CA LYS A 14 -4.14 -8.83 -5.04
C LYS A 14 -2.65 -8.99 -5.30
N ASP A 15 -2.20 -8.83 -6.54
CA ASP A 15 -0.79 -8.93 -6.90
C ASP A 15 0.03 -7.71 -6.44
N MET A 16 -0.57 -6.51 -6.41
CA MET A 16 0.07 -5.30 -5.89
C MET A 16 0.16 -5.24 -4.37
N LEU A 17 -0.75 -5.91 -3.66
CA LEU A 17 -0.78 -5.93 -2.19
C LEU A 17 0.55 -6.41 -1.56
N PRO A 18 1.10 -7.59 -1.92
CA PRO A 18 2.36 -8.06 -1.34
C PRO A 18 3.56 -7.16 -1.68
N GLU A 19 3.55 -6.52 -2.85
CA GLU A 19 4.61 -5.55 -3.21
C GLU A 19 4.56 -4.30 -2.33
N MET A 20 3.36 -3.76 -2.06
CA MET A 20 3.19 -2.64 -1.14
C MET A 20 3.55 -3.00 0.31
N GLU A 21 3.25 -4.22 0.74
CA GLU A 21 3.64 -4.72 2.07
C GLU A 21 5.15 -4.88 2.21
N LYS A 22 5.83 -5.41 1.18
CA LYS A 22 7.31 -5.46 1.14
C LYS A 22 7.93 -4.07 1.19
N GLU A 23 7.39 -3.10 0.44
CA GLU A 23 7.86 -1.73 0.48
C GLU A 23 7.69 -1.12 1.88
N LEU A 24 6.54 -1.35 2.50
CA LEU A 24 6.27 -0.92 3.88
C LEU A 24 7.26 -1.54 4.87
N MET A 25 7.56 -2.83 4.73
CA MET A 25 8.54 -3.53 5.57
C MET A 25 9.93 -2.92 5.43
N LYS A 26 10.39 -2.65 4.21
CA LYS A 26 11.69 -2.01 3.95
C LYS A 26 11.77 -0.64 4.59
N LEU A 27 10.72 0.17 4.44
CA LEU A 27 10.66 1.50 5.06
C LEU A 27 10.66 1.43 6.58
N ASN A 28 9.87 0.51 7.17
CA ASN A 28 9.88 0.30 8.62
C ASN A 28 11.25 -0.16 9.13
N ALA A 29 11.95 -1.01 8.39
CA ALA A 29 13.31 -1.43 8.73
C ALA A 29 14.27 -0.22 8.71
N GLN A 30 14.19 0.64 7.69
CA GLN A 30 14.98 1.89 7.64
C GLN A 30 14.67 2.83 8.81
N VAL A 31 13.40 2.93 9.22
CA VAL A 31 13.01 3.71 10.41
C VAL A 31 13.66 3.11 11.67
N ALA A 32 13.56 1.79 11.82
CA ALA A 32 14.07 1.06 12.97
C ALA A 32 15.61 1.17 13.10
N THR A 33 16.33 1.23 11.97
CA THR A 33 17.78 1.44 11.96
C THR A 33 18.19 2.91 12.19
N GLY A 34 17.23 3.82 12.41
CA GLY A 34 17.48 5.25 12.60
C GLY A 34 17.85 5.99 11.32
N THR A 35 17.63 5.38 10.15
CA THR A 35 17.94 6.00 8.86
C THR A 35 16.90 7.07 8.54
N THR A 36 17.37 8.27 8.20
CA THR A 36 16.48 9.38 7.83
C THR A 36 15.73 9.04 6.54
N ILE A 37 14.43 8.83 6.66
CA ILE A 37 13.56 8.56 5.53
C ILE A 37 13.42 9.85 4.73
N LYS A 38 13.69 9.80 3.42
CA LYS A 38 13.58 10.97 2.53
C LYS A 38 12.18 11.60 2.51
N SER A 39 11.14 10.82 2.80
CA SER A 39 9.77 11.32 2.89
C SER A 39 9.03 10.68 4.07
N PRO A 40 8.87 11.39 5.20
CA PRO A 40 8.14 10.88 6.36
C PRO A 40 6.66 10.58 6.03
N GLY A 41 6.11 11.17 4.97
CA GLY A 41 4.77 10.89 4.47
C GLY A 41 4.63 9.58 3.68
N GLN A 42 5.73 8.92 3.26
CA GLN A 42 5.68 7.75 2.39
C GLN A 42 5.05 6.55 3.07
N ILE A 43 5.41 6.26 4.33
CA ILE A 43 4.81 5.18 5.13
C ILE A 43 3.29 5.38 5.23
N LYS A 44 2.85 6.61 5.51
CA LYS A 44 1.42 6.94 5.60
C LYS A 44 0.71 6.77 4.26
N LYS A 45 1.36 7.13 3.14
CA LYS A 45 0.82 6.92 1.78
C LYS A 45 0.64 5.43 1.47
N ILE A 46 1.65 4.60 1.75
CA ILE A 46 1.62 3.16 1.50
C ILE A 46 0.54 2.49 2.34
N LYS A 47 0.50 2.75 3.65
CA LYS A 47 -0.59 2.23 4.52
C LYS A 47 -1.97 2.61 4.01
N LYS A 48 -2.15 3.86 3.56
CA LYS A 48 -3.44 4.32 3.00
C LYS A 48 -3.79 3.64 1.67
N ASN A 49 -2.79 3.31 0.85
CA ASN A 49 -3.00 2.58 -0.40
C ASN A 49 -3.38 1.13 -0.13
N ILE A 50 -2.69 0.43 0.78
CA ILE A 50 -3.04 -0.92 1.23
C ILE A 50 -4.50 -0.96 1.73
N ALA A 51 -4.88 -0.05 2.63
CA ALA A 51 -6.24 0.01 3.16
C ALA A 51 -7.31 0.20 2.05
N ARG A 52 -6.99 0.99 1.01
CA ARG A 52 -7.90 1.19 -0.14
C ARG A 52 -8.02 -0.05 -1.00
N ILE A 53 -6.92 -0.77 -1.24
CA ILE A 53 -6.89 -2.03 -1.98
C ILE A 53 -7.79 -3.05 -1.27
N LEU A 54 -7.56 -3.25 0.04
CA LEU A 54 -8.36 -4.16 0.87
C LEU A 54 -9.84 -3.78 0.87
N THR A 55 -10.15 -2.49 0.99
CA THR A 55 -11.54 -2.00 0.94
C THR A 55 -12.22 -2.31 -0.40
N LYS A 56 -11.50 -2.18 -1.52
CA LYS A 56 -12.04 -2.47 -2.85
C LYS A 56 -12.27 -3.98 -3.04
N LEU A 57 -11.30 -4.80 -2.65
CA LEU A 57 -11.43 -6.26 -2.69
C LEU A 57 -12.63 -6.74 -1.86
N ASN A 58 -12.81 -6.18 -0.65
CA ASN A 58 -13.96 -6.50 0.19
C ASN A 58 -15.30 -6.07 -0.42
N LYS A 59 -15.34 -4.92 -1.11
CA LYS A 59 -16.56 -4.44 -1.80
C LYS A 59 -16.96 -5.32 -2.99
N ASN A 60 -16.01 -5.92 -3.69
CA ASN A 60 -16.30 -6.82 -4.82
C ASN A 60 -16.69 -8.23 -4.38
N THR A 61 -16.47 -8.59 -3.10
CA THR A 61 -16.84 -9.90 -2.54
C THR A 61 -18.27 -9.89 -1.96
N LYS A 62 -18.99 -8.76 -2.04
CA LYS A 62 -20.31 -8.53 -1.43
C LYS A 62 -21.36 -8.29 -2.49
#